data_AF-D3LA32-F1
#
_entry.id   AF-D3LA32-F1
#
_cell.length_a   1.000
_cell.length_b   1.000
_cell.length_c   1.000
_cell.angle_alpha   90.00
_cell.angle_beta   90.00
_cell.angle_gamma   90.00
#
_symmetry.space_group_name_H-M   'P 1'
#
loop_
_entity.id
_entity.type
_entity.pdbx_description
1 polymer ?
#
loop_
_entity_poly.entity_id
_entity_poly.type
_entity_poly.pdbx_seq_one_letter_code
_entity_poly.pdbx_strand_id
1 'polypeptide(L)'
;MNWSDIDFNNKTLSISKTVVTVASGEVISNEPKTKASNRLMTLDDDTVSALAEWKFRQHELYKALGYSASPCEFVFNSSVNSFISLSRPRAWARGIAKAANLPAIIIHGFRHTYATLAVQSGMDIKQLQYQLGHNDVHTTLQIYAEVTNKQKTETASIFANFINESNIKSNTAKP
;
A
#
# COMPACT_ATOMS: atom_id res chain seq x y z
N MET A 1 9.30 -1.12 9.53
CA MET A 1 7.98 -0.85 10.13
C MET A 1 7.92 -1.57 11.45
N ASN A 2 7.64 -0.81 12.50
CA ASN A 2 7.49 -1.29 13.86
C ASN A 2 6.00 -1.40 14.21
N TRP A 3 5.67 -2.24 15.20
CA TRP A 3 4.29 -2.29 15.71
C TRP A 3 3.84 -0.97 16.33
N SER A 4 4.78 -0.17 16.85
CA SER A 4 4.53 1.18 17.36
C SER A 4 4.14 2.18 16.28
N ASP A 5 4.37 1.86 15.00
CA ASP A 5 3.99 2.72 13.89
C ASP A 5 2.49 2.56 13.53
N ILE A 6 1.79 1.58 14.12
CA ILE A 6 0.37 1.26 13.87
C ILE A 6 -0.47 1.61 15.10
N ASP A 7 -1.46 2.48 14.93
CA ASP A 7 -2.50 2.75 15.92
C ASP A 7 -3.77 1.96 15.56
N PHE A 8 -4.02 0.88 16.30
CA PHE A 8 -5.18 0.01 16.09
C PHE A 8 -6.50 0.67 16.50
N ASN A 9 -6.48 1.62 17.43
CA ASN A 9 -7.69 2.30 17.90
C ASN A 9 -8.17 3.31 16.87
N ASN A 10 -7.24 4.11 16.36
CA ASN A 10 -7.52 5.11 15.34
C ASN A 10 -7.44 4.55 13.91
N LYS A 11 -7.06 3.28 13.75
CA LYS A 11 -6.86 2.60 12.45
C LYS A 11 -5.91 3.40 11.55
N THR A 12 -4.76 3.80 12.10
CA THR A 12 -3.77 4.57 11.34
C THR A 12 -2.39 3.93 11.32
N LEU A 13 -1.64 4.19 10.25
CA LEU A 13 -0.27 3.75 10.05
C LEU A 13 0.62 4.96 9.73
N SER A 14 1.66 5.15 10.54
CA SER A 14 2.71 6.14 10.32
C SER A 14 3.84 5.54 9.48
N ILE A 15 4.08 6.09 8.30
CA ILE A 15 5.20 5.71 7.43
C ILE A 15 6.23 6.81 7.47
N SER A 16 7.36 6.57 8.15
CA SER A 16 8.44 7.56 8.32
C SER A 16 9.85 7.00 8.20
N LYS A 17 9.99 5.69 7.98
CA LYS A 17 11.27 4.97 8.04
C LYS A 17 11.37 3.98 6.90
N THR A 18 12.60 3.70 6.46
CA THR A 18 12.89 2.63 5.50
C THR A 18 14.05 1.78 5.97
N VAL A 19 14.04 0.49 5.63
CA VAL A 19 15.21 -0.38 5.83
C VAL A 19 16.11 -0.23 4.61
N VAL A 20 17.40 -0.01 4.84
CA VAL A 20 18.43 0.08 3.79
C VAL A 20 19.51 -0.96 4.06
N THR A 21 20.11 -1.48 3.00
CA THR A 21 21.26 -2.39 3.10
C THR A 21 22.55 -1.59 3.01
N VAL A 22 23.40 -1.71 4.02
CA VAL A 22 24.76 -1.15 4.09
C VAL A 22 25.79 -2.28 4.20
N ALA A 23 27.09 -1.96 4.15
CA ALA A 23 28.14 -2.96 4.24
C ALA A 23 28.09 -3.83 5.51
N SER A 24 27.57 -3.27 6.61
CA SER A 24 27.40 -3.96 7.90
C SER A 24 26.07 -4.73 8.05
N GLY A 25 25.22 -4.75 7.01
CA GLY A 25 23.91 -5.42 7.04
C GLY A 25 22.73 -4.48 6.84
N GLU A 26 21.53 -4.89 7.25
CA GLU A 26 20.33 -4.07 7.19
C GLU A 26 20.22 -3.08 8.36
N VAL A 27 19.94 -1.81 8.06
CA VAL A 27 19.75 -0.75 9.06
C VAL A 27 18.49 0.07 8.77
N ILE A 28 17.90 0.67 9.79
CA ILE A 28 16.80 1.61 9.64
C ILE A 28 17.37 2.98 9.28
N SER A 29 16.95 3.51 8.14
CA SER A 29 17.14 4.91 7.80
C SER A 29 15.88 5.69 8.17
N ASN A 30 16.06 6.65 9.08
CA ASN A 30 15.02 7.60 9.50
C ASN A 30 15.01 8.87 8.64
N GLU A 31 15.92 8.97 7.67
CA GLU A 31 15.95 10.06 6.71
C GLU A 31 15.13 9.64 5.49
N PRO A 32 13.87 10.09 5.37
CA PRO A 32 13.24 10.03 4.07
C PRO A 32 14.05 10.91 3.12
N LYS A 33 14.31 10.45 1.89
CA LYS A 33 14.97 11.28 0.86
C LYS A 33 14.24 12.62 0.61
N THR A 34 13.00 12.78 1.09
CA THR A 34 12.19 14.01 1.06
C THR A 34 11.12 14.05 2.18
N LYS A 35 10.69 15.25 2.62
CA LYS A 35 9.58 15.44 3.59
C LYS A 35 8.28 14.70 3.21
N ALA A 36 8.00 14.54 1.92
CA ALA A 36 6.77 13.92 1.42
C ALA A 36 6.73 12.38 1.59
N SER A 37 7.83 11.73 2.00
CA SER A 37 7.76 10.29 2.31
C SER A 37 7.15 10.00 3.69
N ASN A 38 7.14 11.00 4.59
CA ASN A 38 6.47 10.91 5.88
C ASN A 38 4.96 11.09 5.70
N ARG A 39 4.18 10.06 6.00
CA ARG A 39 2.72 10.12 5.85
C ARG A 39 2.00 9.30 6.90
N LEU A 40 0.79 9.74 7.22
CA LEU A 40 -0.16 9.02 8.06
C LEU A 40 -1.25 8.48 7.15
N MET A 41 -1.45 7.15 7.18
CA MET A 41 -2.45 6.48 6.35
C MET A 41 -3.55 5.94 7.24
N THR A 42 -4.81 6.13 6.84
CA THR A 42 -5.93 5.40 7.44
C THR A 42 -5.97 4.00 6.84
N LEU A 43 -6.22 3.01 7.68
CA LEU A 43 -6.36 1.61 7.32
C LEU A 43 -7.84 1.22 7.35
N ASP A 44 -8.25 0.36 6.43
CA ASP A 44 -9.56 -0.29 6.48
C ASP A 44 -9.58 -1.42 7.52
N ASP A 45 -10.78 -1.88 7.85
CA ASP A 45 -11.03 -2.85 8.92
C ASP A 45 -10.44 -4.22 8.62
N ASP A 46 -10.39 -4.61 7.34
CA ASP A 46 -9.80 -5.89 6.92
C ASP A 46 -8.28 -5.85 7.10
N THR A 47 -7.63 -4.74 6.72
CA THR A 47 -6.20 -4.53 6.93
C THR A 47 -5.85 -4.52 8.43
N VAL A 48 -6.64 -3.84 9.26
CA VAL A 48 -6.44 -3.80 10.72
C VAL A 48 -6.59 -5.21 11.31
N SER A 49 -7.60 -5.95 10.88
CA SER A 49 -7.84 -7.33 11.33
C SER A 49 -6.70 -8.26 10.94
N ALA A 50 -6.22 -8.19 9.69
CA ALA A 50 -5.09 -8.98 9.22
C ALA A 50 -3.79 -8.66 10.01
N LEU A 51 -3.55 -7.39 10.33
CA LEU A 51 -2.41 -6.97 11.15
C LEU A 51 -2.52 -7.49 12.59
N ALA A 52 -3.72 -7.43 13.18
CA ALA A 52 -3.95 -7.92 14.55
C ALA A 52 -3.77 -9.45 14.63
N GLU A 53 -4.31 -10.19 13.66
CA GLU A 53 -4.12 -11.63 13.56
C GLU A 53 -2.64 -11.97 13.37
N TRP A 54 -1.94 -11.24 12.50
CA TRP A 54 -0.52 -11.44 12.30
C TRP A 54 0.29 -11.20 13.57
N LYS A 55 0.00 -10.13 14.32
CA LYS A 55 0.64 -9.83 15.60
C LYS A 55 0.48 -10.98 16.60
N PHE A 56 -0.72 -11.56 16.67
CA PHE A 56 -1.00 -12.72 17.51
C PHE A 56 -0.21 -13.96 17.07
N ARG A 57 -0.26 -14.32 15.77
CA ARG A 57 0.48 -15.47 15.22
C ARG A 57 1.99 -15.32 15.43
N GLN A 58 2.51 -14.12 15.26
CA GLN A 58 3.92 -13.81 15.47
C GLN A 58 4.33 -14.09 16.93
N HIS A 59 3.50 -13.69 17.90
CA HIS A 59 3.74 -13.98 19.31
C HIS A 59 3.83 -15.48 19.60
N GLU A 60 2.88 -16.26 19.07
CA GLU A 60 2.85 -17.73 19.23
C GLU A 60 4.09 -18.40 18.61
N LEU A 61 4.54 -17.93 17.44
CA LEU A 61 5.76 -18.44 16.80
C LEU A 61 7.01 -18.22 17.67
N TYR A 62 7.16 -17.05 18.29
CA TYR A 62 8.32 -16.79 19.16
C TYR A 62 8.28 -17.58 20.46
N LYS A 63 7.09 -17.75 21.03
CA LYS A 63 6.90 -18.60 22.19
C LYS A 63 7.31 -20.05 21.89
N ALA A 64 6.91 -20.58 20.72
CA ALA A 64 7.31 -21.91 20.26
C ALA A 64 8.83 -22.03 20.00
N LEU A 65 9.49 -20.93 19.64
CA LEU A 65 10.95 -20.87 19.47
C LEU A 65 11.72 -20.69 20.80
N GLY A 66 11.04 -20.61 21.94
CA GLY A 66 11.66 -20.55 23.26
C GLY A 66 12.03 -19.16 23.76
N TYR A 67 11.52 -18.09 23.12
CA TYR A 67 11.74 -16.72 23.59
C TYR A 67 10.87 -16.43 24.82
N SER A 68 11.49 -15.97 25.92
CA SER A 68 10.83 -15.70 27.21
C SER A 68 9.92 -14.47 27.20
N ALA A 69 10.24 -13.48 26.37
CA ALA A 69 9.38 -12.36 26.03
C ALA A 69 9.50 -12.16 24.53
N SER A 70 8.36 -11.98 23.85
CA SER A 70 8.33 -11.72 22.41
C SER A 70 9.05 -10.40 22.13
N PRO A 71 10.21 -10.40 21.45
CA PRO A 71 10.95 -9.18 21.18
C PRO A 71 10.38 -8.43 19.97
N CYS A 72 9.10 -8.68 19.64
CA CYS A 72 8.40 -8.23 18.43
C CYS A 72 8.23 -6.72 18.39
N GLU A 73 9.30 -6.03 18.04
CA GLU A 73 9.26 -4.61 17.72
C GLU A 73 8.86 -4.39 16.26
N PHE A 74 9.14 -5.36 15.39
CA PHE A 74 8.94 -5.26 13.94
C PHE A 74 7.69 -6.02 13.48
N VAL A 75 6.94 -5.41 12.57
CA VAL A 75 5.80 -6.06 11.90
C VAL A 75 6.30 -7.20 11.01
N PHE A 76 7.43 -7.02 10.33
CA PHE A 76 8.02 -8.04 9.46
C PHE A 76 9.44 -8.35 9.94
N ASN A 77 9.66 -9.53 10.54
CA ASN A 77 10.93 -9.97 11.10
C ASN A 77 11.25 -11.44 10.78
N SER A 78 12.53 -11.77 10.92
CA SER A 78 13.03 -13.14 10.82
C SER A 78 12.77 -13.92 12.11
N SER A 79 12.92 -15.25 12.08
CA SER A 79 12.76 -16.12 13.26
C SER A 79 13.69 -15.79 14.43
N VAL A 80 14.73 -14.98 14.20
CA VAL A 80 15.67 -14.49 15.23
C VAL A 80 15.43 -13.03 15.63
N ASN A 81 14.26 -12.49 15.29
CA ASN A 81 13.85 -11.10 15.54
C ASN A 81 14.80 -10.04 14.94
N SER A 82 15.28 -10.32 13.74
CA SER A 82 16.06 -9.36 12.95
C SER A 82 15.32 -9.01 11.66
N PHE A 83 15.90 -8.13 10.86
CA PHE A 83 15.35 -7.78 9.56
C PHE A 83 15.18 -9.02 8.68
N ILE A 84 14.08 -9.04 7.92
CA ILE A 84 13.94 -9.97 6.80
C ILE A 84 14.75 -9.39 5.65
N SER A 85 15.66 -10.20 5.08
CA SER A 85 16.36 -9.84 3.85
C SER A 85 15.35 -9.46 2.76
N LEU A 86 15.60 -8.36 2.04
CA LEU A 86 14.76 -7.89 0.92
C LEU A 86 14.57 -8.94 -0.20
N SER A 87 15.39 -9.99 -0.22
CA SER A 87 15.27 -11.12 -1.15
C SER A 87 14.15 -12.10 -0.77
N ARG A 88 13.81 -12.22 0.52
CA ARG A 88 12.87 -13.22 1.04
C ARG A 88 11.44 -13.00 0.57
N PRO A 89 10.84 -11.80 0.66
CA PRO A 89 9.49 -11.57 0.12
C PRO A 89 9.43 -11.89 -1.37
N ARG A 90 10.47 -11.56 -2.15
CA ARG A 90 10.54 -11.88 -3.58
C ARG A 90 10.53 -13.39 -3.82
N ALA A 91 11.27 -14.16 -3.02
CA ALA A 91 11.28 -15.61 -3.11
C ALA A 91 9.91 -16.21 -2.75
N TRP A 92 9.28 -15.70 -1.68
CA TRP A 92 7.93 -16.12 -1.27
C TRP A 92 6.89 -15.84 -2.35
N ALA A 93 6.86 -14.62 -2.90
CA ALA A 93 5.93 -14.25 -3.97
C ALA A 93 6.06 -15.16 -5.19
N ARG A 94 7.29 -15.50 -5.60
CA ARG A 94 7.54 -16.45 -6.71
C ARG A 94 7.08 -17.86 -6.37
N GLY A 95 7.36 -18.33 -5.15
CA GLY A 95 6.94 -19.65 -4.70
C GLY A 95 5.42 -19.80 -4.68
N ILE A 96 4.73 -18.80 -4.13
CA ILE A 96 3.26 -18.75 -4.08
C ILE A 96 2.67 -18.69 -5.50
N ALA A 97 3.20 -17.82 -6.37
CA ALA A 97 2.72 -17.72 -7.75
C ALA A 97 2.88 -19.05 -8.50
N LYS A 98 4.03 -19.72 -8.35
CA LYS A 98 4.26 -21.04 -8.94
C LYS A 98 3.29 -22.09 -8.40
N ALA A 99 3.08 -22.14 -7.08
CA ALA A 99 2.17 -23.10 -6.45
C ALA A 99 0.70 -22.88 -6.87
N ALA A 100 0.31 -21.62 -7.11
CA ALA A 100 -1.02 -21.24 -7.57
C ALA A 100 -1.19 -21.27 -9.10
N ASN A 101 -0.16 -21.67 -9.87
CA ASN A 101 -0.12 -21.62 -11.33
C ASN A 101 -0.42 -20.21 -11.91
N LEU A 102 0.11 -19.18 -11.25
CA LEU A 102 -0.02 -17.78 -11.65
C LEU A 102 1.28 -17.25 -12.26
N PRO A 103 1.21 -16.22 -13.13
CA PRO A 103 2.39 -15.50 -13.59
C PRO A 103 3.20 -14.95 -12.41
N ALA A 104 4.52 -14.87 -12.58
CA ALA A 104 5.40 -14.35 -11.53
C ALA A 104 5.09 -12.87 -11.24
N ILE A 105 4.74 -12.56 -10.00
CA ILE A 105 4.51 -11.20 -9.52
C ILE A 105 5.76 -10.72 -8.77
N ILE A 106 6.29 -9.56 -9.17
CA ILE A 106 7.36 -8.88 -8.41
C ILE A 106 6.74 -8.08 -7.26
N ILE A 107 7.51 -7.83 -6.20
CA ILE A 107 7.01 -7.11 -5.01
C ILE A 107 6.46 -5.71 -5.34
N HIS A 108 7.12 -4.98 -6.24
CA HIS A 108 6.60 -3.68 -6.69
C HIS A 108 5.31 -3.81 -7.53
N GLY A 109 5.04 -4.98 -8.09
CA GLY A 109 3.82 -5.29 -8.81
C GLY A 109 2.58 -5.10 -7.95
N PHE A 110 2.62 -5.50 -6.67
CA PHE A 110 1.51 -5.26 -5.73
C PHE A 110 1.18 -3.77 -5.58
N ARG A 111 2.20 -2.91 -5.54
CA ARG A 111 2.02 -1.45 -5.46
C ARG A 111 1.43 -0.89 -6.76
N HIS A 112 1.84 -1.41 -7.91
CA HIS A 112 1.23 -1.05 -9.19
C HIS A 112 -0.24 -1.50 -9.26
N THR A 113 -0.54 -2.73 -8.83
CA THR A 113 -1.92 -3.24 -8.76
C THR A 113 -2.78 -2.37 -7.86
N TYR A 114 -2.31 -2.00 -6.66
CA TYR A 114 -3.01 -1.06 -5.79
C TYR A 114 -3.29 0.26 -6.50
N ALA A 115 -2.29 0.85 -7.16
CA ALA A 115 -2.46 2.12 -7.86
C ALA A 115 -3.48 2.03 -9.00
N THR A 116 -3.42 0.97 -9.80
CA THR A 116 -4.40 0.71 -10.87
C THR A 116 -5.82 0.57 -10.32
N LEU A 117 -6.02 -0.26 -9.30
CA LEU A 117 -7.34 -0.46 -8.69
C LEU A 117 -7.87 0.83 -8.06
N ALA A 118 -7.02 1.61 -7.39
CA ALA A 118 -7.40 2.88 -6.80
C ALA A 118 -7.91 3.87 -7.87
N VAL A 119 -7.22 4.01 -9.00
CA VAL A 119 -7.68 4.85 -10.13
C VAL A 119 -8.99 4.32 -10.70
N GLN A 120 -9.10 3.00 -10.90
CA GLN A 120 -10.33 2.39 -11.43
C GLN A 120 -11.54 2.60 -10.50
N SER A 121 -11.31 2.66 -9.19
CA SER A 121 -12.32 2.98 -8.18
C SER A 121 -12.63 4.49 -8.07
N GLY A 122 -12.02 5.33 -8.91
CA GLY A 122 -12.29 6.77 -8.96
C GLY A 122 -11.44 7.63 -8.02
N MET A 123 -10.35 7.10 -7.45
CA MET A 123 -9.43 7.89 -6.62
C MET A 123 -8.76 8.99 -7.46
N ASP A 124 -8.74 10.22 -6.94
CA ASP A 124 -8.09 11.32 -7.64
C ASP A 124 -6.56 11.20 -7.61
N ILE A 125 -5.90 11.88 -8.55
CA ILE A 125 -4.46 11.75 -8.74
C ILE A 125 -3.64 12.28 -7.56
N LYS A 126 -4.14 13.27 -6.81
CA LYS A 126 -3.46 13.84 -5.64
C LYS A 126 -3.61 12.92 -4.43
N GLN A 127 -4.79 12.34 -4.23
CA GLN A 127 -5.01 11.27 -3.26
C GLN A 127 -4.07 10.09 -3.55
N LEU A 128 -4.02 9.62 -4.80
CA LEU A 128 -3.15 8.51 -5.18
C LEU A 128 -1.66 8.85 -4.97
N GLN A 129 -1.24 10.06 -5.35
CA GLN A 129 0.12 10.54 -5.14
C GLN A 129 0.49 10.50 -3.65
N TYR A 130 -0.41 10.97 -2.77
CA TYR A 130 -0.22 10.94 -1.32
C TYR A 130 -0.14 9.50 -0.78
N GLN A 131 -1.07 8.64 -1.17
CA GLN A 131 -1.14 7.24 -0.74
C GLN A 131 0.13 6.46 -1.11
N LEU A 132 0.63 6.67 -2.34
CA LEU A 132 1.87 6.07 -2.80
C LEU A 132 3.09 6.73 -2.15
N GLY A 133 3.04 8.01 -1.78
CA GLY A 133 4.21 8.77 -1.32
C GLY A 133 5.17 9.06 -2.48
N HIS A 134 4.63 9.31 -3.68
CA HIS A 134 5.43 9.73 -4.83
C HIS A 134 5.71 11.23 -4.75
N ASN A 135 6.99 11.59 -4.62
CA ASN A 135 7.41 12.99 -4.72
C ASN A 135 7.14 13.54 -6.13
N ASP A 136 7.45 12.74 -7.14
CA ASP A 136 7.23 13.07 -8.52
C ASP A 136 5.84 12.60 -8.97
N VAL A 137 5.04 13.54 -9.45
CA VAL A 137 3.70 13.27 -9.97
C VAL A 137 3.76 12.48 -11.28
N HIS A 138 4.88 12.49 -12.01
CA HIS A 138 5.02 11.85 -13.31
C HIS A 138 4.79 10.33 -13.26
N THR A 139 5.29 9.64 -12.23
CA THR A 139 5.05 8.20 -12.04
C THR A 139 3.57 7.91 -11.79
N THR A 140 2.90 8.76 -11.00
CA THR A 140 1.46 8.63 -10.73
C THR A 140 0.63 8.92 -11.98
N LEU A 141 1.00 9.96 -12.75
CA LEU A 141 0.39 10.33 -14.03
C LEU A 141 0.48 9.21 -15.06
N GLN A 142 1.61 8.51 -15.14
CA GLN A 142 1.76 7.40 -16.07
C GLN A 142 0.75 6.28 -15.76
N ILE A 143 0.63 5.87 -14.50
CA ILE A 143 -0.35 4.86 -14.07
C ILE A 143 -1.78 5.34 -14.38
N TYR A 144 -2.07 6.59 -14.04
CA TYR A 144 -3.39 7.19 -14.27
C TYR A 144 -3.74 7.21 -15.77
N ALA A 145 -2.78 7.59 -16.62
CA ALA A 145 -2.95 7.64 -18.07
C ALA A 145 -3.13 6.23 -18.67
N GLU A 146 -2.38 5.24 -18.22
CA GLU A 146 -2.53 3.84 -18.66
C GLU A 146 -3.92 3.28 -18.32
N VAL A 147 -4.44 3.55 -17.12
CA VAL A 147 -5.79 3.13 -16.71
C VAL A 147 -6.87 3.89 -17.49
N THR A 148 -6.77 5.21 -17.56
CA THR A 148 -7.74 6.05 -18.29
C THR A 148 -7.77 5.71 -19.78
N ASN A 149 -6.63 5.38 -20.39
CA ASN A 149 -6.58 4.95 -21.79
C ASN A 149 -7.34 3.63 -22.01
N LYS A 150 -7.37 2.71 -21.04
CA LYS A 150 -8.21 1.51 -21.09
C LYS A 150 -9.70 1.81 -20.88
N GLN A 151 -10.03 2.91 -20.20
CA GLN A 151 -11.39 3.38 -19.96
C GLN A 151 -11.91 4.37 -21.03
N LYS A 152 -11.12 4.68 -22.07
CA LYS A 152 -11.40 5.72 -23.08
C LYS A 152 -12.75 5.59 -23.79
N THR A 153 -13.34 4.40 -23.85
CA THR A 153 -14.67 4.18 -24.42
C THR A 153 -15.81 4.80 -23.61
N GLU A 154 -15.57 5.17 -22.34
CA GLU A 154 -16.61 5.72 -21.46
C GLU A 154 -16.50 7.24 -21.27
N THR A 155 -15.36 7.87 -21.57
CA THR A 155 -15.13 9.29 -21.25
C THR A 155 -16.09 10.24 -21.97
N ALA A 156 -16.37 9.98 -23.25
CA ALA A 156 -17.34 10.78 -24.00
C ALA A 156 -18.76 10.62 -23.42
N SER A 157 -19.13 9.41 -23.00
CA SER A 157 -20.42 9.10 -22.40
C SER A 157 -20.58 9.70 -20.99
N ILE A 158 -19.53 9.67 -20.17
CA ILE A 158 -19.52 10.29 -18.83
C ILE A 158 -19.69 11.81 -18.95
N PHE A 159 -18.96 12.45 -19.87
CA PHE A 159 -19.08 13.89 -20.09
C PHE A 159 -20.46 14.26 -20.64
N ALA A 160 -20.97 13.51 -21.62
CA ALA A 160 -22.31 13.72 -22.15
C ALA A 160 -23.38 13.55 -21.06
N ASN A 161 -23.28 12.53 -20.20
CA ASN A 161 -24.19 12.31 -19.09
C ASN A 161 -24.14 13.46 -18.07
N PHE A 162 -22.95 13.95 -17.72
CA PHE A 162 -22.80 15.09 -16.81
C PHE A 162 -23.45 16.36 -17.37
N ILE A 163 -23.23 16.69 -18.65
CA ILE A 163 -23.86 17.83 -19.32
C ILE A 163 -25.38 17.66 -19.38
N ASN A 164 -25.87 16.46 -19.66
CA ASN A 164 -27.30 16.18 -19.74
C ASN A 164 -27.98 16.25 -18.37
N GLU A 165 -27.38 15.71 -17.31
CA GLU A 165 -27.91 15.82 -15.95
C GLU A 165 -27.92 17.26 -15.42
N SER A 166 -26.89 18.05 -15.75
CA SER A 166 -26.83 19.46 -15.36
C SER A 166 -27.82 20.34 -16.14
N ASN A 167 -28.13 20.00 -17.39
CA ASN A 167 -29.22 20.61 -18.15
C ASN A 167 -30.62 20.22 -17.64
N ILE A 168 -30.81 19.00 -17.12
CA ILE A 168 -32.10 18.59 -16.52
C ILE A 168 -32.35 19.34 -15.18
N LYS A 169 -31.30 19.56 -14.39
CA LYS A 169 -31.38 20.32 -13.13
C LYS A 169 -31.60 21.84 -13.34
N SER A 170 -31.13 22.41 -14.45
CA SER A 170 -31.37 23.83 -14.77
C SER A 170 -32.78 24.09 -15.32
N ASN A 171 -33.38 23.13 -16.04
CA ASN A 171 -34.74 23.25 -16.58
C ASN A 171 -35.86 22.96 -15.56
N THR A 172 -35.54 22.38 -14.41
CA THR A 172 -36.51 22.10 -13.32
C THR A 172 -36.53 23.17 -12.24
N ALA A 173 -35.66 24.17 -12.33
CA ALA A 173 -35.51 25.26 -11.36
C ALA A 173 -36.01 26.64 -11.87
N LYS A 174 -36.86 26.66 -12.90
CA LYS A 174 -37.53 27.88 -13.36
C LYS A 174 -39.03 27.83 -13.01
N PRO A 175 -39.50 28.60 -12.02
CA PRO A 175 -40.92 28.95 -11.92
C PRO A 175 -41.32 29.96 -13.01
#